data_AF-A0A662S2Y8-F1
#
_entry.id   AF-A0A662S2Y8-F1
#
_cell.length_a   1.000
_cell.length_b   1.000
_cell.length_c   1.000
_cell.angle_alpha   90.00
_cell.angle_beta   90.00
_cell.angle_gamma   90.00
#
_symmetry.space_group_name_H-M   'P 1'
#
loop_
_entity.id
_entity.type
_entity.pdbx_description
1 polymer ?
#
loop_
_entity_poly.entity_id
_entity_poly.type
_entity_poly.pdbx_seq_one_letter_code
_entity_poly.pdbx_strand_id
1 'polypeptide(L)'
;MPKKRKNRGRKLGDSGHEKVVQCVQCGRAVPADKAVKVTRWVSPVGGSLGRDLERQGTYISKRLETRYYCISCAVYLGIVRPRAEEERRIAVPLNRPTSKRKSSKLPLKFLKV
;
A
#
# COMPACT_ATOMS: atom_id res chain seq x y z
N MET A 1 -31.02 11.16 -9.33
CA MET A 1 -29.98 10.25 -9.86
C MET A 1 -29.15 9.69 -8.70
N PRO A 2 -29.00 8.36 -8.55
CA PRO A 2 -28.32 7.77 -7.41
C PRO A 2 -26.81 8.04 -7.45
N LYS A 3 -26.21 8.35 -6.30
CA LYS A 3 -24.77 8.64 -6.15
C LYS A 3 -24.09 7.51 -5.38
N LYS A 4 -23.20 6.76 -6.03
CA LYS A 4 -22.50 5.61 -5.40
C LYS A 4 -21.61 5.98 -4.19
N ARG A 5 -20.98 7.16 -4.20
CA ARG A 5 -20.07 7.62 -3.11
C ARG A 5 -20.30 9.10 -2.80
N LYS A 6 -20.39 9.48 -1.51
CA LYS A 6 -20.54 10.88 -1.08
C LYS A 6 -19.45 11.79 -1.67
N ASN A 7 -18.21 11.31 -1.73
CA ASN A 7 -17.05 12.05 -2.24
C ASN A 7 -16.79 11.86 -3.76
N ARG A 8 -17.67 11.20 -4.51
CA ARG A 8 -17.47 10.84 -5.94
C ARG A 8 -16.17 10.03 -6.20
N GLY A 9 -15.58 9.43 -5.17
CA GLY A 9 -14.30 8.71 -5.25
C GLY A 9 -13.06 9.61 -5.31
N ARG A 10 -13.18 10.86 -4.87
CA ARG A 10 -12.09 11.83 -4.77
C ARG A 10 -11.83 12.20 -3.31
N LYS A 11 -10.61 12.62 -2.99
CA LYS A 11 -10.23 13.22 -1.69
C LYS A 11 -10.20 14.76 -1.75
N LEU A 12 -10.93 15.33 -2.70
CA LEU A 12 -11.05 16.77 -2.87
C LEU A 12 -12.00 17.35 -1.82
N GLY A 13 -11.55 18.39 -1.12
CA GLY A 13 -12.38 19.21 -0.25
C GLY A 13 -13.09 20.31 -1.03
N ASP A 14 -13.02 21.54 -0.52
CA ASP A 14 -13.66 22.72 -1.13
C ASP A 14 -12.93 23.26 -2.37
N SER A 15 -11.76 22.71 -2.70
CA SER A 15 -11.00 23.07 -3.90
C SER A 15 -11.71 22.58 -5.17
N GLY A 16 -11.70 23.38 -6.24
CA GLY A 16 -12.27 22.99 -7.54
C GLY A 16 -11.37 22.09 -8.39
N HIS A 17 -10.05 22.26 -8.30
CA HIS A 17 -9.06 21.57 -9.11
C HIS A 17 -7.86 21.10 -8.28
N GLU A 18 -7.23 20.02 -8.71
CA GLU A 18 -5.99 19.53 -8.14
C GLU A 18 -5.03 19.08 -9.24
N LYS A 19 -3.73 19.17 -8.95
CA LYS A 19 -2.65 18.77 -9.84
C LYS A 19 -2.82 17.34 -10.32
N VAL A 20 -2.44 17.12 -11.56
CA VAL A 20 -2.48 15.80 -12.21
C VAL A 20 -1.16 15.08 -11.99
N VAL A 21 -1.23 13.80 -11.66
CA VAL A 21 -0.09 12.89 -11.48
C VAL A 21 -0.14 11.79 -12.53
N GLN A 22 1.03 11.26 -12.91
CA GLN A 22 1.12 10.15 -13.85
C GLN A 22 1.05 8.81 -13.12
N CYS A 23 0.26 7.88 -13.66
CA CYS A 23 0.21 6.52 -13.16
C CYS A 23 1.52 5.78 -13.48
N VAL A 24 2.12 5.15 -12.47
CA VAL A 24 3.42 4.44 -12.62
C VAL A 24 3.34 3.28 -13.62
N GLN A 25 2.21 2.58 -13.71
CA GLN A 25 2.09 1.40 -14.57
C GLN A 25 1.74 1.73 -16.03
N CYS A 26 0.72 2.56 -16.26
CA CYS A 26 0.19 2.81 -17.61
C CYS A 26 0.50 4.21 -18.15
N GLY A 27 1.18 5.07 -17.39
CA GLY A 27 1.48 6.45 -17.80
C GLY A 27 0.26 7.37 -17.95
N ARG A 28 -0.94 6.93 -17.54
CA ARG A 28 -2.16 7.73 -17.61
C ARG A 28 -2.10 8.91 -16.64
N ALA A 29 -2.48 10.08 -17.12
CA ALA A 29 -2.65 11.28 -16.31
C ALA A 29 -3.93 11.16 -15.45
N VAL A 30 -3.80 11.22 -14.12
CA VAL A 30 -4.89 11.10 -13.15
C VAL A 30 -4.79 12.23 -12.12
N PRO A 31 -5.90 12.88 -11.74
CA PRO A 31 -5.92 13.84 -10.64
C PRO A 31 -5.39 13.24 -9.34
N ALA A 32 -4.57 13.98 -8.59
CA ALA A 32 -3.88 13.46 -7.39
C ALA A 32 -4.85 12.95 -6.30
N ASP A 33 -5.97 13.62 -6.07
CA ASP A 33 -7.06 13.21 -5.16
C ASP A 33 -7.72 11.90 -5.54
N LYS A 34 -7.73 11.57 -6.83
CA LYS A 34 -8.37 10.36 -7.37
C LYS A 34 -7.39 9.19 -7.46
N ALA A 35 -6.09 9.48 -7.55
CA ALA A 35 -5.06 8.46 -7.66
C ALA A 35 -4.95 7.62 -6.36
N VAL A 36 -4.65 6.34 -6.52
CA VAL A 36 -4.32 5.46 -5.40
C VAL A 36 -2.85 5.69 -5.06
N LYS A 37 -2.62 6.36 -3.93
CA LYS A 37 -1.28 6.63 -3.40
C LYS A 37 -0.82 5.47 -2.52
N VAL A 38 0.32 4.86 -2.89
CA VAL A 38 0.97 3.81 -2.11
C VAL A 38 2.38 4.26 -1.78
N THR A 39 2.66 4.44 -0.49
CA THR A 39 3.99 4.77 0.00
C THR A 39 4.62 3.50 0.59
N ARG A 40 5.82 3.16 0.13
CA ARG A 40 6.55 1.95 0.57
C ARG A 40 8.04 2.22 0.71
N TRP A 41 8.67 1.51 1.64
CA TRP A 41 10.12 1.46 1.75
C TRP A 41 10.67 0.53 0.67
N VAL A 42 11.59 1.03 -0.14
CA VAL A 42 12.25 0.28 -1.20
C VAL A 42 13.75 0.25 -0.88
N SER A 43 14.29 -0.96 -0.78
CA SER A 43 15.73 -1.20 -0.77
C SER A 43 16.22 -1.42 -2.20
N PRO A 44 17.46 -1.03 -2.52
CA PRO A 44 18.08 -1.34 -3.82
C PRO A 44 18.27 -2.85 -4.00
N VAL A 45 18.58 -3.57 -2.91
CA VAL A 45 18.69 -5.03 -2.89
C VAL A 45 17.51 -5.59 -2.11
N GLY A 46 16.73 -6.47 -2.75
CA GLY A 46 15.58 -7.14 -2.14
C GLY A 46 15.84 -8.62 -1.84
N GLY A 47 14.81 -9.30 -1.35
CA GLY A 47 14.78 -10.77 -1.28
C GLY A 47 15.73 -11.41 -0.26
N SER A 48 16.27 -12.58 -0.61
CA SER A 48 17.26 -13.33 0.18
C SER A 48 18.61 -12.61 0.22
N LEU A 49 19.08 -12.12 -0.92
CA LEU A 49 20.37 -11.43 -1.05
C LEU A 49 20.50 -10.25 -0.10
N GLY A 50 19.45 -9.42 0.02
CA GLY A 50 19.47 -8.31 0.98
C GLY A 50 19.65 -8.77 2.43
N ARG A 51 19.08 -9.91 2.81
CA ARG A 51 19.20 -10.46 4.17
C ARG A 51 20.60 -11.04 4.41
N ASP A 52 21.18 -11.68 3.41
CA ASP A 52 22.51 -12.27 3.52
C ASP A 52 23.58 -11.17 3.60
N LEU A 53 23.45 -10.10 2.83
CA LEU A 53 24.32 -8.92 2.92
C LEU A 53 24.17 -8.18 4.27
N GLU A 54 22.95 -8.02 4.78
CA GLU A 54 22.71 -7.45 6.11
C GLU A 54 23.36 -8.34 7.21
N ARG A 55 23.29 -9.68 7.09
CA ARG A 55 23.96 -10.62 8.01
C ARG A 55 25.48 -10.54 7.96
N GLN A 56 26.04 -10.29 6.77
CA GLN A 56 27.47 -10.05 6.58
C GLN A 56 27.93 -8.68 7.12
N GLY A 57 27.00 -7.83 7.59
CA GLY A 57 27.30 -6.53 8.18
C GLY A 57 27.22 -5.36 7.19
N THR A 58 26.73 -5.58 5.96
CA THR A 58 26.56 -4.51 4.97
C THR A 58 25.32 -3.67 5.31
N TYR A 59 25.48 -2.35 5.36
CA TYR A 59 24.37 -1.43 5.53
C TYR A 59 23.63 -1.18 4.20
N ILE A 60 22.35 -1.55 4.14
CA ILE A 60 21.50 -1.32 2.97
C ILE A 60 20.55 -0.16 3.23
N SER A 61 20.73 0.95 2.50
CA SER A 61 19.85 2.11 2.61
C SER A 61 18.45 1.78 2.07
N LYS A 62 17.42 2.24 2.79
CA LYS A 62 16.02 2.07 2.40
C LYS A 62 15.44 3.45 2.08
N ARG A 63 14.89 3.62 0.87
CA ARG A 63 14.27 4.87 0.43
C ARG A 63 12.75 4.78 0.57
N LEU A 64 12.14 5.86 1.04
CA LEU A 64 10.68 5.99 1.02
C LEU A 64 10.22 6.42 -0.37
N GLU A 65 9.59 5.53 -1.12
CA GLU A 65 9.01 5.83 -2.43
C GLU A 65 7.49 5.95 -2.34
N THR A 66 6.94 7.02 -2.94
CA THR A 66 5.50 7.17 -3.14
C THR A 66 5.15 6.91 -4.59
N ARG A 67 4.25 5.94 -4.82
CA ARG A 67 3.76 5.57 -6.15
C ARG A 67 2.28 5.96 -6.29
N TYR A 68 1.94 6.51 -7.46
CA TYR A 68 0.58 6.87 -7.82
C TYR A 68 0.05 5.89 -8.88
N TYR A 69 -1.12 5.33 -8.62
CA TYR A 69 -1.79 4.40 -9.54
C TYR A 69 -3.14 4.95 -9.97
N CYS A 70 -3.51 4.73 -11.23
CA CYS A 70 -4.89 4.88 -11.67
C CYS A 70 -5.76 3.77 -11.04
N ILE A 71 -7.07 4.02 -10.95
CA ILE A 71 -8.02 3.07 -10.32
C ILE A 71 -7.99 1.71 -11.04
N SER A 72 -7.89 1.69 -12.37
CA SER A 72 -7.86 0.46 -13.15
C SER A 72 -6.62 -0.39 -12.84
N CYS A 73 -5.42 0.21 -12.85
CA CYS A 73 -4.19 -0.50 -12.49
C CYS A 73 -4.19 -0.94 -11.02
N ALA A 74 -4.74 -0.12 -10.12
CA ALA A 74 -4.84 -0.48 -8.71
C ALA A 74 -5.75 -1.70 -8.47
N VAL A 75 -6.82 -1.85 -9.26
CA VAL A 75 -7.68 -3.04 -9.22
C VAL A 75 -7.01 -4.25 -9.85
N TYR A 76 -6.36 -4.08 -11.00
CA TYR A 76 -5.63 -5.15 -11.68
C TYR A 76 -4.51 -5.74 -10.81
N LEU A 77 -3.74 -4.89 -10.13
CA LEU A 77 -2.65 -5.29 -9.23
C LEU A 77 -3.15 -5.79 -7.85
N GLY A 78 -4.47 -5.77 -7.60
CA GLY A 78 -5.04 -6.20 -6.32
C GLY A 78 -4.77 -5.25 -5.14
N ILE A 79 -4.28 -4.03 -5.39
CA ILE A 79 -4.04 -3.02 -4.34
C ILE A 79 -5.37 -2.55 -3.74
N VAL A 80 -6.39 -2.37 -4.59
CA VAL A 80 -7.75 -2.00 -4.19
C VAL A 80 -8.72 -3.01 -4.76
N ARG A 81 -9.65 -3.50 -3.94
CA ARG A 81 -10.69 -4.44 -4.37
C ARG A 81 -12.09 -3.82 -4.30
N PRO A 82 -13.03 -4.24 -5.17
CA PRO A 82 -14.45 -3.97 -4.97
C PRO A 82 -14.90 -4.46 -3.58
N ARG A 83 -15.74 -3.67 -2.91
CA ARG A 83 -16.29 -3.96 -1.57
C ARG A 83 -17.82 -3.88 -1.59
N ALA A 84 -18.46 -4.51 -0.61
CA ALA A 84 -19.89 -4.36 -0.33
C ALA A 84 -20.24 -2.90 -0.03
N GLU A 85 -21.52 -2.53 -0.17
CA GLU A 85 -21.93 -1.12 -0.04
C GLU A 85 -21.62 -0.53 1.33
N GLU A 86 -21.90 -1.28 2.39
CA GLU A 86 -21.66 -0.90 3.78
C GLU A 86 -20.16 -0.71 4.05
N GLU A 87 -19.35 -1.68 3.63
CA GLU A 87 -17.89 -1.65 3.78
C GLU A 87 -17.21 -0.50 3.04
N ARG A 88 -17.79 0.01 1.94
CA ARG A 88 -17.22 1.13 1.18
C ARG A 88 -17.09 2.40 2.02
N ARG A 89 -17.96 2.57 3.04
CA ARG A 89 -17.95 3.73 3.94
C ARG A 89 -16.78 3.70 4.91
N ILE A 90 -16.25 2.51 5.21
CA ILE A 90 -15.13 2.32 6.12
C ILE A 90 -13.82 2.66 5.40
N ALA A 91 -13.07 3.62 5.95
CA ALA A 91 -11.75 4.05 5.48
C ALA A 91 -10.65 3.28 6.22
N VAL A 92 -10.37 2.05 5.79
CA VAL A 92 -9.24 1.27 6.30
C VAL A 92 -7.97 1.65 5.52
N PRO A 93 -6.80 1.85 6.16
CA PRO A 93 -5.56 2.08 5.45
C PRO A 93 -5.21 0.87 4.56
N LEU A 94 -4.75 1.14 3.33
CA LEU A 94 -4.34 0.09 2.37
C LEU A 94 -3.21 -0.78 2.92
N ASN A 95 -2.28 -0.17 3.65
CA ASN A 95 -1.14 -0.84 4.27
C ASN A 95 -1.43 -1.15 5.75
N ARG A 96 -2.58 -1.74 6.09
CA ARG A 96 -2.70 -2.32 7.43
C ARG A 96 -1.68 -3.47 7.49
N PRO A 97 -0.64 -3.41 8.35
CA PRO A 97 0.18 -4.59 8.54
C PRO A 97 -0.77 -5.69 8.99
N THR A 98 -0.83 -6.79 8.25
CA THR A 98 -1.47 -8.01 8.76
C THR A 98 -0.81 -8.25 10.10
N SER A 99 -1.54 -8.02 11.20
CA SER A 99 -1.05 -8.21 12.55
C SER A 99 -0.34 -9.56 12.56
N LYS A 100 0.95 -9.54 12.92
CA LYS A 100 1.86 -10.69 13.01
C LYS A 100 1.08 -11.99 13.17
N ARG A 101 1.22 -12.95 12.24
CA ARG A 101 0.93 -14.35 12.58
C ARG A 101 1.63 -14.59 13.92
N LYS A 102 0.83 -14.84 14.96
CA LYS A 102 1.31 -15.12 16.32
C LYS A 102 2.51 -16.04 16.15
N SER A 103 3.69 -15.64 16.61
CA SER A 103 4.73 -16.62 16.86
C SER A 103 4.07 -17.62 17.79
N SER A 104 3.84 -18.84 17.30
CA SER A 104 3.48 -19.94 18.16
C SER A 104 4.51 -19.92 19.28
N LYS A 105 4.07 -19.69 20.51
CA LYS A 105 4.88 -19.96 21.70
C LYS A 105 5.33 -21.41 21.55
N LEU A 106 6.53 -21.66 21.04
CA LEU A 106 7.21 -22.93 21.25
C LEU A 106 7.39 -23.01 22.77
N PRO A 107 6.78 -23.97 23.47
CA PRO A 107 7.06 -24.13 24.88
C PRO A 107 8.52 -24.58 24.99
N LEU A 108 9.39 -23.69 25.45
CA LEU A 108 10.73 -24.03 25.96
C LEU A 108 10.55 -24.84 27.26
N LYS A 109 10.03 -26.06 27.14
CA LYS A 109 9.85 -27.02 28.24
C LYS A 109 10.71 -28.28 28.07
N PHE A 110 11.76 -28.23 27.26
CA PHE A 110 12.67 -29.37 27.01
C PHE A 110 14.17 -29.03 27.08
N LEU A 111 14.53 -27.93 27.76
CA LEU A 111 15.93 -27.66 28.16
C LEU A 111 15.99 -27.58 29.69
N LYS A 112 15.70 -28.70 30.33
CA LYS A 112 16.26 -29.08 31.63
C LYS A 112 16.99 -30.39 31.38
N VAL A 113 18.28 -30.27 31.07
CA VAL A 113 19.30 -31.25 31.40
C VAL A 113 20.19 -30.55 32.42
#